data_AF-A0A2H0Z777-F1
#
_entry.id   AF-A0A2H0Z777-F1
#
_cell.length_a   1.000
_cell.length_b   1.000
_cell.length_c   1.000
_cell.angle_alpha   90.00
_cell.angle_beta   90.00
_cell.angle_gamma   90.00
#
_symmetry.space_group_name_H-M   'P 1'
#
loop_
_entity.id
_entity.type
_entity.pdbx_description
1 polymer ?
#
loop_
_entity_poly.entity_id
_entity_poly.type
_entity_poly.pdbx_seq_one_letter_code
_entity_poly.pdbx_strand_id
1 'polypeptide(L)'
;MKRVFRYSVAAALLLSAFLAAVNLSRQQPETEIIRKLSGLRLSLELYRMKEKSLPRDFSEVVKKGYLEDIPVIKLKWRPGNSSMKHRASFRPENTGSWAYVNDPKDENFGLIHIDSLEKDPRGRYWSEL
;
A
#
# COMPACT_ATOMS: atom_id res chain seq x y z
N MET A 1 -2.53 -45.76 14.39
CA MET A 1 -2.19 -44.40 14.88
C MET A 1 -1.41 -43.54 13.89
N LYS A 2 -0.29 -43.99 13.30
CA LYS A 2 0.53 -43.18 12.36
C LYS A 2 -0.20 -42.68 11.09
N ARG A 3 -1.21 -43.42 10.59
CA ARG A 3 -1.99 -43.00 9.39
C ARG A 3 -2.97 -41.86 9.70
N VAL A 4 -3.71 -41.94 10.81
CA VAL A 4 -4.66 -40.90 11.23
C VAL A 4 -3.95 -39.56 11.47
N PHE A 5 -2.77 -39.60 12.10
CA PHE A 5 -1.94 -38.41 12.32
C PHE A 5 -1.46 -37.74 11.02
N ARG A 6 -1.16 -38.53 9.98
CA ARG A 6 -0.77 -37.99 8.65
C ARG A 6 -1.93 -37.31 7.93
N TYR A 7 -3.15 -37.84 8.04
CA TYR A 7 -4.34 -37.21 7.45
C TYR A 7 -4.73 -35.91 8.16
N SER A 8 -4.57 -35.84 9.50
CA SER A 8 -4.81 -34.60 10.26
C SER A 8 -3.85 -33.47 9.88
N VAL A 9 -2.57 -33.78 9.68
CA VAL A 9 -1.57 -32.77 9.23
C VAL A 9 -1.86 -32.32 7.79
N ALA A 10 -2.21 -33.24 6.90
CA ALA A 10 -2.58 -32.89 5.52
C ALA A 10 -3.84 -32.01 5.45
N ALA A 11 -4.87 -32.31 6.27
CA ALA A 11 -6.07 -31.49 6.36
C ALA A 11 -5.78 -30.09 6.91
N ALA A 12 -4.91 -29.97 7.92
CA ALA A 12 -4.50 -28.67 8.46
C ALA A 12 -3.71 -27.82 7.44
N LEU A 13 -2.85 -28.45 6.64
CA LEU A 13 -2.11 -27.78 5.55
C LEU A 13 -3.03 -27.32 4.41
N LEU A 14 -4.02 -28.13 4.04
CA LEU A 14 -5.00 -27.73 3.02
C LEU A 14 -5.89 -26.58 3.51
N LEU A 15 -6.30 -26.60 4.79
CA LEU A 15 -7.09 -25.53 5.37
C LEU A 15 -6.29 -24.22 5.48
N SER A 16 -5.02 -24.28 5.89
CA SER A 16 -4.17 -23.10 5.97
C SER A 16 -3.86 -22.52 4.59
N ALA A 17 -3.61 -23.36 3.59
CA ALA A 17 -3.44 -22.93 2.20
C ALA A 17 -4.71 -22.28 1.63
N PHE A 18 -5.89 -22.85 1.92
CA PHE A 18 -7.17 -22.27 1.51
C PHE A 18 -7.44 -20.93 2.17
N LEU A 19 -7.21 -20.80 3.48
CA LEU A 19 -7.36 -19.53 4.20
C LEU A 19 -6.38 -18.46 3.70
N ALA A 20 -5.12 -18.85 3.40
CA ALA A 20 -4.15 -17.95 2.79
C ALA A 20 -4.61 -17.48 1.41
N ALA A 21 -5.14 -18.38 0.58
CA ALA A 21 -5.67 -18.05 -0.75
C ALA A 21 -6.90 -17.12 -0.68
N VAL A 22 -7.82 -17.37 0.24
CA VAL A 22 -8.99 -16.50 0.48
C VAL A 22 -8.56 -15.12 0.98
N ASN A 23 -7.53 -15.04 1.81
CA ASN A 23 -7.01 -13.75 2.28
C ASN A 23 -6.29 -13.00 1.14
N LEU A 24 -5.51 -13.68 0.30
CA LEU A 24 -4.86 -13.07 -0.87
C LEU A 24 -5.87 -12.61 -1.94
N SER A 25 -7.03 -13.26 -2.03
CA SER A 25 -8.08 -12.93 -3.01
C SER A 25 -9.03 -11.82 -2.54
N ARG A 26 -9.02 -11.44 -1.24
CA ARG A 26 -9.74 -10.27 -0.74
C ARG A 26 -9.11 -8.98 -1.28
N GLN A 27 -9.62 -8.55 -2.42
CA GLN A 27 -9.29 -7.30 -3.11
C GLN A 27 -10.09 -6.14 -2.52
N GLN A 28 -9.45 -4.98 -2.33
CA GLN A 28 -10.18 -3.73 -2.21
C GLN A 28 -10.65 -3.29 -3.60
N PRO A 29 -11.92 -2.84 -3.76
CA PRO A 29 -12.37 -2.25 -5.01
C PRO A 29 -11.40 -1.16 -5.49
N GLU A 30 -11.13 -1.11 -6.79
CA GLU A 30 -10.24 -0.10 -7.39
C GLU A 30 -10.65 1.32 -7.00
N THR A 31 -11.95 1.60 -6.98
CA THR A 31 -12.51 2.88 -6.55
C THR A 31 -12.16 3.23 -5.11
N GLU A 32 -12.08 2.24 -4.21
CA GLU A 32 -11.67 2.44 -2.83
C GLU A 32 -10.17 2.75 -2.73
N ILE A 33 -9.35 2.06 -3.52
CA ILE A 33 -7.90 2.30 -3.59
C ILE A 33 -7.63 3.72 -4.10
N ILE A 34 -8.26 4.10 -5.22
CA ILE A 34 -8.15 5.45 -5.79
C ILE A 34 -8.61 6.49 -4.77
N ARG A 35 -9.77 6.30 -4.14
CA ARG A 35 -10.26 7.23 -3.11
C ARG A 35 -9.26 7.42 -1.97
N LYS A 36 -8.63 6.33 -1.50
CA LYS A 36 -7.60 6.38 -0.43
C LYS A 36 -6.34 7.11 -0.89
N LEU A 37 -5.85 6.82 -2.10
CA LEU A 37 -4.70 7.54 -2.68
C LEU A 37 -5.00 9.03 -2.88
N SER A 38 -6.18 9.37 -3.39
CA SER A 38 -6.61 10.77 -3.54
C SER A 38 -6.67 11.46 -2.18
N GLY A 39 -7.19 10.80 -1.14
CA GLY A 39 -7.21 11.33 0.22
C GLY A 39 -5.80 11.59 0.78
N LEU A 40 -4.87 10.64 0.58
CA LEU A 40 -3.47 10.78 0.95
C LEU A 40 -2.83 12.00 0.28
N ARG A 41 -2.99 12.13 -1.04
CA ARG A 41 -2.43 13.26 -1.81
C ARG A 41 -3.05 14.59 -1.41
N LEU A 42 -4.37 14.62 -1.20
CA LEU A 42 -5.06 15.82 -0.74
C LEU A 42 -4.55 16.26 0.63
N SER A 43 -4.36 15.32 1.57
CA SER A 43 -3.82 15.62 2.90
C SER A 43 -2.39 16.17 2.84
N LEU A 44 -1.56 15.64 1.95
CA LEU A 44 -0.21 16.12 1.70
C LEU A 44 -0.22 17.54 1.10
N GLU A 45 -1.14 17.81 0.18
CA GLU A 45 -1.30 19.14 -0.40
C GLU A 45 -1.77 20.17 0.63
N LEU A 46 -2.71 19.80 1.50
CA LEU A 46 -3.13 20.64 2.62
C LEU A 46 -1.96 20.95 3.57
N TYR A 47 -1.15 19.95 3.89
CA TYR A 47 0.10 20.14 4.65
C TYR A 47 1.01 21.13 3.94
N ARG A 48 1.27 20.93 2.64
CA ARG A 48 2.15 21.80 1.84
C ARG A 48 1.66 23.24 1.82
N MET A 49 0.36 23.47 1.66
CA MET A 49 -0.21 24.81 1.63
C MET A 49 -0.06 25.53 2.98
N LYS A 50 -0.20 24.82 4.09
CA LYS A 50 -0.16 25.40 5.45
C LYS A 50 1.26 25.59 5.97
N GLU A 51 2.10 24.57 5.79
CA GLU A 51 3.49 24.53 6.26
C GLU A 51 4.48 25.12 5.24
N LYS A 52 3.99 25.48 4.05
CA LYS A 52 4.77 25.99 2.91
C LYS A 52 5.92 25.07 2.48
N SER A 53 5.85 23.80 2.86
CA SER A 53 6.88 22.79 2.64
C SER A 53 6.27 21.40 2.65
N LEU A 54 6.93 20.45 1.98
CA LEU A 54 6.56 19.04 2.05
C LEU A 54 7.23 18.37 3.25
N PRO A 55 6.56 17.42 3.92
CA PRO A 55 7.12 16.74 5.08
C PRO A 55 8.24 15.79 4.65
N ARG A 56 9.29 15.66 5.47
CA ARG A 56 10.32 14.63 5.28
C ARG A 56 9.86 13.26 5.77
N ASP A 57 8.87 13.25 6.65
CA ASP A 57 8.21 12.07 7.14
C ASP A 57 6.70 12.26 7.02
N PHE A 58 6.04 11.43 6.21
CA PHE A 58 4.59 11.48 6.04
C PHE A 58 3.81 11.29 7.36
N SER A 59 4.42 10.70 8.41
CA SER A 59 3.81 10.64 9.74
C SER A 59 3.49 12.02 10.33
N GLU A 60 4.19 13.07 9.88
CA GLU A 60 3.91 14.46 10.26
C GLU A 60 2.53 14.93 9.79
N VAL A 61 2.05 14.44 8.64
CA VAL A 61 0.73 14.76 8.09
C VAL A 61 -0.37 14.30 9.05
N VAL A 62 -0.21 13.10 9.62
CA VAL A 62 -1.12 12.53 10.60
C VAL A 62 -0.98 13.24 11.95
N LYS A 63 0.25 13.44 12.44
CA LYS A 63 0.50 14.11 13.73
C LYS A 63 -0.06 15.53 13.79
N LYS A 64 -0.05 16.26 12.66
CA LYS A 64 -0.61 17.61 12.57
C LYS A 64 -2.11 17.64 12.26
N GLY A 65 -2.75 16.48 12.13
CA GLY A 65 -4.20 16.37 11.94
C GLY A 65 -4.70 16.67 10.53
N TYR A 66 -3.82 16.69 9.52
CA TYR A 66 -4.23 16.82 8.12
C TYR A 66 -4.78 15.52 7.54
N LEU A 67 -4.50 14.40 8.21
CA LEU A 67 -5.03 13.08 7.93
C LEU A 67 -5.35 12.38 9.26
N GLU A 68 -6.53 11.76 9.36
CA GLU A 68 -6.95 11.08 10.59
C GLU A 68 -6.09 9.87 10.91
N ASP A 69 -5.83 9.03 9.90
CA ASP A 69 -4.98 7.83 10.02
C ASP A 69 -4.42 7.40 8.65
N ILE A 70 -3.35 6.62 8.66
CA ILE A 70 -2.68 6.05 7.48
C ILE A 70 -3.56 4.92 6.92
N PRO A 71 -4.20 5.09 5.74
CA PRO A 71 -5.11 4.11 5.21
C PRO A 71 -4.37 2.84 4.77
N VAL A 72 -5.01 1.72 5.11
CA VAL A 72 -4.64 0.39 4.64
C VAL A 72 -5.10 0.23 3.19
N ILE A 73 -4.15 0.20 2.26
CA ILE A 73 -4.33 -0.09 0.83
C ILE A 73 -3.84 -1.51 0.54
N LYS A 74 -4.71 -2.38 0.03
CA LYS A 74 -4.39 -3.77 -0.31
C LYS A 74 -4.71 -4.07 -1.78
N LEU A 75 -3.67 -4.40 -2.53
CA LEU A 75 -3.78 -4.86 -3.92
C LEU A 75 -4.15 -6.35 -3.99
N LYS A 76 -4.86 -6.74 -5.06
CA LYS A 76 -5.22 -8.14 -5.34
C LYS A 76 -3.96 -8.97 -5.54
N TRP A 77 -3.95 -10.22 -5.04
CA TRP A 77 -2.86 -11.18 -5.23
C TRP A 77 -1.49 -10.75 -4.67
N ARG A 78 -1.45 -9.68 -3.86
CA ARG A 78 -0.23 -9.22 -3.23
C ARG A 78 -0.27 -9.57 -1.74
N PRO A 79 0.76 -10.26 -1.22
CA PRO A 79 0.91 -10.47 0.21
C PRO A 79 1.37 -9.20 0.92
N GLY A 80 1.66 -8.12 0.16
CA GLY A 80 2.16 -6.85 0.66
C GLY A 80 1.28 -6.29 1.76
N ASN A 81 1.90 -6.03 2.91
CA ASN A 81 1.27 -5.27 3.98
C ASN A 81 0.97 -3.86 3.48
N SER A 82 -0.20 -3.38 3.86
CA SER A 82 -0.78 -2.08 3.55
C SER A 82 -0.03 -0.89 4.18
N SER A 83 1.18 -1.13 4.65
CA SER A 83 2.02 -0.18 5.37
C SER A 83 2.70 0.78 4.40
N MET A 84 2.61 2.06 4.74
CA MET A 84 3.40 3.13 4.14
C MET A 84 4.89 2.82 4.22
N LYS A 85 5.61 3.01 3.10
CA LYS A 85 7.07 3.00 3.07
C LYS A 85 7.63 4.37 2.72
N HIS A 86 8.61 4.84 3.47
CA HIS A 86 9.43 5.98 3.07
C HIS A 86 10.50 5.51 2.08
N ARG A 87 10.66 6.23 0.98
CA ARG A 87 11.67 5.95 -0.04
C ARG A 87 12.43 7.22 -0.37
N ALA A 88 13.74 7.10 -0.46
CA ALA A 88 14.57 8.22 -0.89
C ALA A 88 14.32 8.60 -2.37
N SER A 89 13.98 7.63 -3.23
CA SER A 89 13.73 7.88 -4.66
C SER A 89 12.55 7.09 -5.19
N PHE A 90 12.00 7.53 -6.32
CA PHE A 90 10.94 6.80 -7.03
C PHE A 90 11.52 5.56 -7.73
N ARG A 91 11.43 4.41 -7.05
CA ARG A 91 11.82 3.09 -7.58
C ARG A 91 10.79 2.04 -7.18
N PRO A 92 9.87 1.65 -8.08
CA PRO A 92 8.93 0.57 -7.83
C PRO A 92 9.68 -0.78 -7.66
N GLU A 93 9.46 -1.45 -6.55
CA GLU A 93 9.99 -2.77 -6.17
C GLU A 93 8.92 -3.87 -6.20
N ASN A 94 7.68 -3.55 -6.61
CA ASN A 94 6.59 -4.50 -6.79
C ASN A 94 6.10 -5.14 -5.48
N THR A 95 6.21 -4.43 -4.36
CA THR A 95 5.86 -4.99 -3.04
C THR A 95 4.36 -5.03 -2.77
N GLY A 96 3.56 -4.28 -3.53
CA GLY A 96 2.11 -4.16 -3.36
C GLY A 96 1.67 -3.20 -2.24
N SER A 97 2.63 -2.60 -1.54
CA SER A 97 2.43 -1.51 -0.59
C SER A 97 2.30 -0.17 -1.32
N TRP A 98 2.09 0.92 -0.59
CA TRP A 98 2.26 2.27 -1.11
C TRP A 98 3.45 2.97 -0.46
N ALA A 99 4.04 3.92 -1.16
CA ALA A 99 5.25 4.60 -0.74
C ALA A 99 5.17 6.12 -0.94
N TYR A 100 5.91 6.83 -0.09
CA TYR A 100 6.12 8.27 -0.12
C TYR A 100 7.59 8.56 -0.42
N VAL A 101 7.85 9.36 -1.46
CA VAL A 101 9.20 9.81 -1.79
C VAL A 101 9.58 10.97 -0.88
N ASN A 102 10.57 10.75 -0.02
CA ASN A 102 10.83 11.60 1.13
C ASN A 102 12.20 12.29 1.12
N ASP A 103 13.01 12.08 0.07
CA ASP A 103 14.26 12.84 -0.13
C ASP A 103 13.98 14.15 -0.86
N PRO A 104 14.25 15.32 -0.24
CA PRO A 104 14.09 16.63 -0.87
C PRO A 104 14.99 16.86 -2.10
N LYS A 105 16.00 16.01 -2.31
CA LYS A 105 16.90 16.08 -3.46
C LYS A 105 16.38 15.31 -4.68
N ASP A 106 15.39 14.45 -4.51
CA ASP A 106 14.79 13.70 -5.62
C ASP A 106 13.79 14.59 -6.36
N GLU A 107 13.75 14.48 -7.69
CA GLU A 107 12.81 15.23 -8.54
C GLU A 107 11.34 14.88 -8.21
N ASN A 108 11.11 13.70 -7.65
CA ASN A 108 9.80 13.22 -7.24
C ASN A 108 9.53 13.43 -5.74
N PHE A 109 10.27 14.30 -5.05
CA PHE A 109 10.01 14.59 -3.64
C PHE A 109 8.53 14.96 -3.41
N GLY A 110 7.89 14.27 -2.47
CA GLY A 110 6.46 14.42 -2.21
C GLY A 110 5.56 13.44 -2.96
N LEU A 111 6.09 12.60 -3.86
CA LEU A 111 5.28 11.67 -4.63
C LEU A 111 4.74 10.53 -3.75
N ILE A 112 3.42 10.34 -3.80
CA ILE A 112 2.73 9.17 -3.26
C ILE A 112 2.37 8.24 -4.42
N HIS A 113 2.88 7.02 -4.37
CA HIS A 113 2.65 6.00 -5.39
C HIS A 113 2.38 4.63 -4.79
N ILE A 114 1.71 3.78 -5.55
CA ILE A 114 1.65 2.35 -5.24
C ILE A 114 2.91 1.69 -5.77
N ASP A 115 3.54 0.90 -4.92
CA ASP A 115 4.72 0.12 -5.22
C ASP A 115 4.33 -1.17 -5.96
N SER A 116 3.98 -1.01 -7.24
CA SER A 116 3.55 -2.07 -8.15
C SER A 116 4.15 -1.86 -9.53
N LEU A 117 4.66 -2.94 -10.13
CA LEU A 117 5.04 -2.95 -11.55
C LEU A 117 3.83 -3.26 -12.45
N GLU A 118 2.75 -3.77 -11.88
CA GLU A 118 1.52 -4.03 -12.61
C GLU A 118 0.72 -2.74 -12.84
N LYS A 119 0.09 -2.68 -14.01
CA LYS A 119 -0.85 -1.64 -14.40
C LYS A 119 -2.22 -1.89 -13.77
N ASP A 120 -3.01 -0.83 -13.65
CA ASP A 120 -4.44 -0.94 -13.35
C ASP A 120 -5.16 -1.77 -14.46
N PRO A 121 -6.41 -2.22 -14.23
CA PRO A 121 -7.19 -2.93 -15.25
C PRO A 121 -7.40 -2.15 -16.56
N ARG A 122 -7.09 -0.84 -16.56
CA ARG A 122 -7.18 0.07 -17.71
C ARG A 122 -5.82 0.32 -18.38
N GLY A 123 -4.76 -0.36 -17.95
CA GLY A 123 -3.42 -0.29 -18.54
C GLY A 123 -2.56 0.91 -18.10
N ARG A 124 -2.95 1.63 -17.05
CA ARG A 124 -2.21 2.79 -16.49
C ARG A 124 -1.37 2.38 -15.29
N TYR A 125 -0.29 3.10 -15.02
CA TYR A 125 0.43 2.87 -13.77
C TYR A 125 -0.33 3.47 -12.59
N TRP A 126 -0.31 2.79 -11.45
CA TRP A 126 -0.96 3.28 -10.24
C TRP A 126 -0.36 4.59 -9.71
N SER A 127 0.85 4.95 -10.15
CA SER A 127 1.48 6.25 -9.89
C SER A 127 0.88 7.40 -10.72
N GLU A 128 0.20 7.10 -11.83
CA GLU A 128 -0.36 8.08 -12.78
C GLU A 128 -1.85 8.37 -12.54
N LEU A 129 -2.55 7.48 -11.83
CA LEU A 129 -3.87 7.70 -11.23
C LEU A 129 -3.77 8.77 -10.16
#